data_AF-A0A7V3N8T7-F1
#
_entry.id   AF-A0A7V3N8T7-F1
#
_cell.length_a   1.000
_cell.length_b   1.000
_cell.length_c   1.000
_cell.angle_alpha   90.00
_cell.angle_beta   90.00
_cell.angle_gamma   90.00
#
_symmetry.space_group_name_H-M   'P 1'
#
loop_
_entity.id
_entity.type
_entity.pdbx_description
1 polymer ?
#
loop_
_entity_poly.entity_id
_entity_poly.type
_entity_poly.pdbx_seq_one_letter_code
_entity_poly.pdbx_strand_id
1 'polypeptide(L)'
;MRTLLGVLAIVWALPWTLFGLCVGGLGLLSGAQARRAGRVLEFWGGGVATFLRVFPLVEGASAVTFGHTVLARSREALDACRQHELVHVRQYERWGPLFVPVYLLSWAWLWCTRRDPYLDNPFERQARQEAEC
;
A
#
# COMPACT_ATOMS: atom_id res chain seq x y z
N MET A 1 -14.93 22.18 -5.58
CA MET A 1 -13.49 22.14 -5.24
C MET A 1 -13.04 20.79 -4.64
N ARG A 2 -13.72 20.23 -3.62
CA ARG A 2 -13.35 18.91 -3.02
C ARG A 2 -13.30 17.74 -4.03
N THR A 3 -14.21 17.70 -4.99
CA THR A 3 -14.26 16.64 -6.03
C THR A 3 -13.08 16.73 -7.00
N LEU A 4 -12.69 17.94 -7.40
CA LEU A 4 -11.58 18.19 -8.33
C LEU A 4 -10.24 17.78 -7.73
N LEU A 5 -9.99 18.14 -6.46
CA LEU A 5 -8.81 17.71 -5.72
C LEU A 5 -8.78 16.18 -5.55
N GLY A 6 -9.94 15.56 -5.32
CA GLY A 6 -10.06 14.10 -5.25
C GLY A 6 -9.71 13.40 -6.57
N VAL A 7 -10.21 13.90 -7.70
CA VAL A 7 -9.88 13.36 -9.03
C VAL A 7 -8.40 13.55 -9.35
N LEU A 8 -7.83 14.72 -9.08
CA LEU A 8 -6.40 14.97 -9.26
C LEU A 8 -5.55 14.01 -8.41
N ALA A 9 -5.93 13.75 -7.17
CA ALA A 9 -5.23 12.78 -6.31
C ALA A 9 -5.28 11.35 -6.87
N ILE A 10 -6.41 10.93 -7.47
CA ILE A 10 -6.55 9.62 -8.13
C ILE A 10 -5.66 9.55 -9.37
N VAL A 11 -5.71 10.55 -10.24
CA VAL A 11 -4.87 10.60 -11.45
C VAL A 11 -3.39 10.64 -11.08
N TRP A 12 -3.04 11.38 -10.02
CA TRP A 12 -1.67 11.50 -9.53
C TRP A 12 -1.12 10.17 -9.00
N ALA A 13 -1.93 9.39 -8.29
CA ALA A 13 -1.53 8.06 -7.81
C ALA A 13 -1.68 6.94 -8.85
N LEU A 14 -2.20 7.25 -10.04
CA LEU A 14 -2.67 6.27 -11.03
C LEU A 14 -1.63 5.19 -11.42
N PRO A 15 -0.34 5.49 -11.64
CA PRO A 15 0.61 4.46 -12.04
C PRO A 15 0.71 3.31 -11.03
N TRP A 16 0.74 3.64 -9.74
CA TRP A 16 0.77 2.67 -8.66
C TRP A 16 -0.58 2.01 -8.44
N THR A 17 -1.68 2.75 -8.58
CA THR A 17 -3.03 2.17 -8.57
C THR A 17 -3.18 1.12 -9.67
N LEU A 18 -2.71 1.37 -10.88
CA LEU A 18 -2.75 0.41 -11.99
C LEU A 18 -1.91 -0.82 -11.68
N PHE A 19 -0.72 -0.66 -11.11
CA PHE A 19 0.12 -1.79 -10.69
C PHE A 19 -0.62 -2.68 -9.68
N GLY A 20 -1.18 -2.10 -8.62
CA GLY A 20 -1.92 -2.87 -7.62
C GLY A 20 -3.23 -3.46 -8.15
N LEU A 21 -3.90 -2.81 -9.11
CA LEU A 21 -5.04 -3.37 -9.84
C LEU A 21 -4.65 -4.58 -10.69
N CYS A 22 -3.49 -4.54 -11.36
CA CYS A 22 -2.98 -5.68 -12.11
C CYS A 22 -2.72 -6.87 -11.17
N VAL A 23 -2.03 -6.65 -10.05
CA VAL A 23 -1.74 -7.71 -9.08
C VAL A 23 -3.03 -8.25 -8.45
N GLY A 24 -3.91 -7.36 -7.98
CA GLY A 24 -5.20 -7.73 -7.40
C GLY A 24 -6.09 -8.48 -8.39
N GLY A 25 -6.18 -7.98 -9.62
CA GLY A 25 -6.97 -8.56 -10.71
C GLY A 25 -6.48 -9.93 -11.15
N LEU A 26 -5.16 -10.12 -11.29
CA LEU A 26 -4.57 -11.45 -11.51
C LEU A 26 -4.80 -12.38 -10.31
N GLY A 27 -4.77 -11.83 -9.09
CA GLY A 27 -5.11 -12.55 -7.88
C GLY A 27 -6.54 -13.08 -7.86
N LEU A 28 -7.51 -12.34 -8.42
CA LEU A 28 -8.91 -12.80 -8.52
C LEU A 28 -9.03 -14.09 -9.33
N LEU A 29 -8.20 -14.27 -10.37
CA LEU A 29 -8.17 -15.50 -11.19
C LEU A 29 -7.75 -16.74 -10.40
N SER A 30 -7.15 -16.56 -9.22
CA SER A 30 -6.68 -17.63 -8.33
C SER A 30 -7.42 -17.63 -6.99
N GLY A 31 -8.65 -17.09 -6.95
CA GLY A 31 -9.52 -17.14 -5.78
C GLY A 31 -9.29 -16.05 -4.74
N ALA A 32 -8.58 -14.96 -5.08
CA ALA A 32 -8.60 -13.77 -4.24
C ALA A 32 -10.00 -13.15 -4.24
N GLN A 33 -10.30 -12.36 -3.22
CA GLN A 33 -11.53 -11.58 -3.10
C GLN A 33 -11.20 -10.09 -3.16
N ALA A 34 -12.20 -9.29 -3.51
CA ALA A 34 -12.08 -7.83 -3.53
C ALA A 34 -13.26 -7.14 -2.84
N ARG A 35 -13.00 -5.96 -2.29
CA ARG A 35 -14.00 -5.05 -1.70
C ARG A 35 -13.63 -3.62 -2.06
N ARG A 36 -14.63 -2.83 -2.43
CA ARG A 36 -14.46 -1.37 -2.52
C ARG A 36 -14.76 -0.72 -1.18
N ALA A 37 -13.83 0.09 -0.68
CA ALA A 37 -13.97 0.91 0.51
C ALA A 37 -13.77 2.39 0.14
N GLY A 38 -14.87 3.09 -0.17
CA GLY A 38 -14.82 4.46 -0.65
C GLY A 38 -14.08 4.60 -1.99
N ARG A 39 -12.90 5.22 -1.97
CA ARG A 39 -12.00 5.39 -3.13
C ARG A 39 -10.95 4.29 -3.26
N VAL A 40 -10.88 3.36 -2.30
CA VAL A 40 -9.87 2.31 -2.25
C VAL A 40 -10.47 0.98 -2.70
N LEU A 41 -9.70 0.21 -3.46
CA LEU A 41 -10.01 -1.19 -3.79
C LEU A 41 -9.10 -2.11 -2.98
N GLU A 42 -9.71 -2.91 -2.13
CA GLU A 42 -9.03 -3.84 -1.25
C GLU A 42 -9.10 -5.25 -1.86
N PHE A 43 -7.98 -5.96 -1.93
CA PHE A 43 -7.89 -7.33 -2.40
C PHE A 43 -7.23 -8.21 -1.35
N TRP A 44 -7.69 -9.46 -1.19
CA TRP A 44 -7.05 -10.38 -0.25
C TRP A 44 -7.19 -11.85 -0.64
N GLY A 45 -6.29 -12.69 -0.13
CA GLY A 45 -6.30 -14.13 -0.37
C GLY A 45 -5.80 -14.52 -1.77
N GLY A 46 -5.98 -15.80 -2.14
CA GLY A 46 -5.59 -16.34 -3.46
C GLY A 46 -4.16 -15.95 -3.88
N GLY A 47 -3.99 -15.60 -5.15
CA GLY A 47 -2.71 -15.13 -5.71
C GLY A 47 -2.18 -13.83 -5.12
N VAL A 48 -3.03 -12.99 -4.50
CA VAL A 48 -2.58 -11.80 -3.76
C VAL A 48 -1.77 -12.22 -2.53
N ALA A 49 -2.25 -13.22 -1.79
CA ALA A 49 -1.51 -13.75 -0.64
C ALA A 49 -0.18 -14.40 -1.06
N THR A 50 -0.14 -15.06 -2.21
CA THR A 50 1.11 -15.61 -2.77
C THR A 50 2.07 -14.49 -3.16
N PHE A 51 1.61 -13.46 -3.86
CA PHE A 51 2.44 -12.30 -4.22
C PHE A 51 3.12 -11.67 -2.99
N LEU A 52 2.37 -11.48 -1.90
CA LEU A 52 2.89 -10.91 -0.65
C LEU A 52 3.89 -11.82 0.10
N ARG A 53 3.96 -13.10 -0.27
CA ARG A 53 4.94 -14.05 0.30
C ARG A 53 6.22 -14.16 -0.52
N VAL A 54 6.19 -13.82 -1.81
CA VAL A 54 7.30 -14.12 -2.73
C VAL A 54 7.93 -12.88 -3.36
N PHE A 55 7.23 -11.74 -3.38
CA PHE A 55 7.76 -10.53 -4.00
C PHE A 55 8.71 -9.81 -3.02
N PRO A 56 10.02 -9.68 -3.33
CA PRO A 56 11.04 -9.29 -2.34
C PRO A 56 10.79 -7.94 -1.64
N LEU A 57 10.14 -6.99 -2.31
CA LEU A 57 9.91 -5.65 -1.74
C LEU A 57 8.76 -5.61 -0.73
N VAL A 58 7.92 -6.64 -0.69
CA VAL A 58 6.76 -6.74 0.21
C VAL A 58 6.72 -8.09 0.93
N GLU A 59 7.81 -8.85 0.85
CA GLU A 59 7.92 -10.19 1.43
C GLU A 59 7.70 -10.11 2.93
N GLY A 60 6.68 -10.82 3.42
CA GLY A 60 6.33 -10.84 4.84
C GLY A 60 5.30 -9.78 5.26
N ALA A 61 4.92 -8.86 4.37
CA ALA A 61 3.89 -7.88 4.65
C ALA A 61 2.51 -8.55 4.86
N SER A 62 1.81 -8.15 5.92
CA SER A 62 0.42 -8.61 6.15
C SER A 62 -0.56 -7.93 5.18
N ALA A 63 -0.32 -6.65 4.90
CA ALA A 63 -0.96 -5.87 3.86
C ALA A 63 0.05 -4.88 3.26
N VAL A 64 -0.23 -4.37 2.07
CA VAL A 64 0.54 -3.31 1.40
C VAL A 64 -0.37 -2.47 0.52
N THR A 65 -0.03 -1.19 0.39
CA THR A 65 -0.77 -0.24 -0.44
C THR A 65 -0.01 0.09 -1.72
N PHE A 66 -0.73 0.14 -2.83
CA PHE A 66 -0.28 0.73 -4.10
C PHE A 66 -1.33 1.71 -4.62
N GLY A 67 -1.04 3.01 -4.49
CA GLY A 67 -1.99 4.06 -4.87
C GLY A 67 -3.31 3.93 -4.13
N HIS A 68 -4.40 3.69 -4.87
CA HIS A 68 -5.75 3.46 -4.35
C HIS A 68 -6.11 1.98 -4.24
N THR A 69 -5.12 1.09 -4.19
CA THR A 69 -5.34 -0.33 -3.95
C THR A 69 -4.62 -0.79 -2.69
N VAL A 70 -5.27 -1.69 -1.94
CA VAL A 70 -4.69 -2.33 -0.76
C VAL A 70 -4.73 -3.83 -0.98
N LEU A 71 -3.58 -4.49 -0.86
CA LEU A 71 -3.42 -5.92 -1.04
C LEU A 71 -3.11 -6.55 0.32
N ALA A 72 -3.81 -7.61 0.71
CA ALA A 72 -3.58 -8.26 2.00
C ALA A 72 -3.54 -9.79 1.88
N ARG A 73 -2.87 -10.45 2.84
CA ARG A 73 -2.79 -11.93 2.84
C ARG A 73 -4.13 -12.60 3.17
N SER A 74 -4.94 -11.97 4.00
CA SER A 74 -6.27 -12.45 4.38
C SER A 74 -7.20 -11.28 4.72
N ARG A 75 -8.48 -11.56 4.95
CA ARG A 75 -9.46 -10.55 5.38
C ARG A 75 -9.11 -10.00 6.75
N GLU A 76 -8.66 -10.85 7.66
CA GLU A 76 -8.29 -10.49 9.03
C GLU A 76 -7.07 -9.56 9.03
N ALA A 77 -6.06 -9.87 8.20
CA ALA A 77 -4.90 -9.01 8.00
C ALA A 77 -5.30 -7.65 7.41
N LEU A 78 -6.22 -7.64 6.43
CA LEU A 78 -6.74 -6.41 5.84
C LEU A 78 -7.45 -5.55 6.89
N ASP A 79 -8.35 -6.13 7.67
CA ASP A 79 -9.13 -5.39 8.66
C ASP A 79 -8.23 -4.89 9.82
N ALA A 80 -7.21 -5.66 10.22
CA ALA A 80 -6.23 -5.25 11.24
C ALA A 80 -5.30 -4.13 10.76
N CYS A 81 -4.83 -4.17 9.51
CA CYS A 81 -3.91 -3.17 8.96
C CYS A 81 -4.60 -1.99 8.28
N ARG A 82 -5.94 -1.99 8.16
CA ARG A 82 -6.67 -1.02 7.32
C ARG A 82 -6.30 0.43 7.62
N GLN A 83 -6.29 0.85 8.89
CA GLN A 83 -6.00 2.27 9.21
C GLN A 83 -4.58 2.67 8.79
N HIS A 84 -3.61 1.77 9.00
CA HIS A 84 -2.23 1.93 8.57
C HIS A 84 -2.12 2.05 7.04
N GLU A 85 -2.75 1.14 6.30
CA GLU A 85 -2.76 1.17 4.82
C GLU A 85 -3.44 2.45 4.26
N LEU A 86 -4.48 2.96 4.92
CA LEU A 86 -5.11 4.22 4.52
C LEU A 86 -4.18 5.44 4.70
N VAL A 87 -3.19 5.38 5.59
CA VAL A 87 -2.14 6.41 5.67
C VAL A 87 -1.26 6.35 4.41
N HIS A 88 -0.86 5.15 3.98
CA HIS A 88 -0.12 4.97 2.73
C HIS A 88 -0.91 5.45 1.52
N VAL A 89 -2.23 5.23 1.46
CA VAL A 89 -3.09 5.80 0.40
C VAL A 89 -2.95 7.33 0.38
N ARG A 90 -3.03 8.00 1.54
CA ARG A 90 -2.84 9.46 1.62
C ARG A 90 -1.42 9.89 1.23
N GLN A 91 -0.41 9.09 1.53
CA GLN A 91 0.96 9.36 1.09
C GLN A 91 1.09 9.23 -0.43
N TYR A 92 0.47 8.24 -1.07
CA TYR A 92 0.37 8.18 -2.54
C TYR A 92 -0.40 9.36 -3.12
N GLU A 93 -1.47 9.83 -2.46
CA GLU A 93 -2.18 11.04 -2.91
C GLU A 93 -1.33 12.31 -2.83
N ARG A 94 -0.32 12.34 -1.95
CA ARG A 94 0.62 13.46 -1.82
C ARG A 94 1.80 13.35 -2.79
N TRP A 95 2.43 12.18 -2.86
CA TRP A 95 3.68 11.96 -3.58
C TRP A 95 3.50 11.37 -4.97
N GLY A 96 2.36 10.74 -5.24
CA GLY A 96 2.01 10.15 -6.53
C GLY A 96 3.06 9.15 -7.01
N PRO A 97 3.60 9.29 -8.23
CA PRO A 97 4.59 8.36 -8.76
C PRO A 97 5.90 8.36 -7.95
N LEU A 98 6.22 9.45 -7.26
CA LEU A 98 7.47 9.62 -6.50
C LEU A 98 7.45 8.93 -5.13
N PHE A 99 6.31 8.41 -4.67
CA PHE A 99 6.21 7.82 -3.35
C PHE A 99 7.20 6.65 -3.14
N VAL A 100 7.16 5.66 -4.04
CA VAL A 100 8.04 4.48 -3.93
C VAL A 100 9.53 4.85 -4.03
N PRO A 101 9.98 5.68 -5.00
CA PRO A 101 11.36 6.18 -5.00
C PRO A 101 11.79 6.83 -3.68
N VAL A 102 10.98 7.73 -3.11
CA VAL A 102 11.33 8.43 -1.86
C VAL A 102 11.30 7.48 -0.66
N TYR A 103 10.38 6.52 -0.63
CA TYR A 103 10.34 5.46 0.38
C TYR A 103 11.63 4.62 0.33
N LEU A 104 12.03 4.16 -0.84
CA LEU A 104 13.23 3.34 -1.02
C LEU A 104 14.52 4.12 -0.73
N LEU A 105 14.58 5.40 -1.09
CA LEU A 105 15.71 6.26 -0.71
C LEU A 105 15.83 6.41 0.81
N SER A 106 14.70 6.58 1.51
CA SER A 106 14.67 6.64 2.98
C SER A 106 15.11 5.32 3.60
N TRP A 107 14.63 4.20 3.05
CA TRP A 107 15.03 2.85 3.44
C TRP A 107 16.54 2.62 3.25
N ALA A 108 17.09 2.98 2.08
CA ALA A 108 18.51 2.82 1.77
C ALA A 108 19.39 3.69 2.66
N TRP A 109 18.98 4.94 2.92
CA TRP A 109 19.67 5.81 3.85
C TRP A 109 19.72 5.22 5.27
N LEU A 110 18.59 4.74 5.78
CA LEU A 110 18.51 4.13 7.11
C LEU A 110 19.40 2.89 7.20
N TRP A 111 19.37 2.02 6.18
CA TRP A 111 20.27 0.87 6.09
C TRP A 111 21.74 1.30 6.16
N CYS A 112 22.15 2.29 5.35
CA CYS A 112 23.52 2.80 5.36
C CYS A 112 23.93 3.35 6.73
N THR A 113 22.98 3.87 7.52
CA THR A 113 23.20 4.35 8.88
C THR A 113 23.04 3.28 9.98
N ARG A 114 22.89 2.00 9.62
CA ARG A 114 22.65 0.87 10.54
C ARG A 114 21.40 1.03 11.42
N ARG A 115 20.38 1.70 10.91
CA ARG A 115 19.05 1.79 11.51
C ARG A 115 18.11 0.77 10.88
N ASP A 116 16.98 0.52 11.52
CA ASP A 116 15.99 -0.41 10.98
C ASP A 116 15.24 0.28 9.82
N PRO A 117 15.42 -0.17 8.56
CA PRO A 117 14.86 0.52 7.41
C PRO A 117 13.33 0.46 7.32
N TYR A 118 12.68 -0.39 8.11
CA TYR A 118 11.22 -0.51 8.19
C TYR A 118 10.67 0.20 9.44
N LEU A 119 11.24 -0.08 10.62
CA LEU A 119 10.78 0.54 11.87
C LEU A 119 11.15 2.02 11.97
N ASP A 120 12.28 2.44 11.39
CA ASP A 120 12.70 3.84 11.47
C ASP A 120 12.26 4.69 10.25
N ASN A 121 11.65 4.07 9.23
CA ASN A 121 11.21 4.77 8.03
C ASN A 121 10.15 5.85 8.38
N PRO A 122 10.36 7.12 7.99
CA PRO A 122 9.41 8.19 8.29
C PRO A 122 7.98 7.90 7.82
N PHE A 123 7.82 7.22 6.68
CA PHE A 123 6.52 6.86 6.12
C PHE A 123 5.80 5.80 6.96
N GLU A 124 6.55 4.80 7.43
CA GLU A 124 6.05 3.73 8.31
C GLU A 124 5.75 4.24 9.71
N ARG A 125 6.59 5.14 10.24
CA ARG A 125 6.37 5.80 11.53
C ARG A 125 5.11 6.65 11.50
N GLN A 126 4.93 7.45 10.44
CA GLN A 126 3.70 8.20 10.24
C GLN A 126 2.49 7.25 10.18
N ALA A 127 2.60 6.15 9.43
CA ALA A 127 1.53 5.18 9.28
C ALA A 127 1.15 4.50 10.60
N ARG A 128 2.12 4.18 11.47
CA ARG A 128 1.83 3.66 12.83
C ARG A 128 1.20 4.71 13.73
N GLN A 129 1.75 5.92 13.78
CA GLN A 129 1.25 7.01 14.63
C GLN A 129 -0.18 7.43 14.30
N GLU A 130 -0.56 7.41 13.02
CA GLU A 130 -1.92 7.77 12.58
C GLU A 130 -2.90 6.57 12.61
N ALA A 131 -2.41 5.34 12.75
CA ALA A 131 -3.23 4.13 12.81
C ALA A 131 -3.55 3.66 14.24
N GLU A 132 -2.78 4.11 15.23
CA GLU A 132 -3.06 3.88 16.65
C GLU A 132 -4.28 4.73 17.09
N CYS A 133 -5.30 4.05 17.62
CA CYS A 133 -6.33 4.63 18.49
C CYS A 133 -5.93 4.39 19.94
#